data_AF-A0A9D4X8Y9-F1
#
_entry.id   AF-A0A9D4X8Y9-F1
#
_cell.length_a   1.000
_cell.length_b   1.000
_cell.length_c   1.000
_cell.angle_alpha   90.00
_cell.angle_beta   90.00
_cell.angle_gamma   90.00
#
_symmetry.space_group_name_H-M   'P 1'
#
loop_
_entity.id
_entity.type
_entity.pdbx_description
1 polymer ?
#
loop_
_entity_poly.entity_id
_entity_poly.type
_entity_poly.pdbx_seq_one_letter_code
_entity_poly.pdbx_strand_id
1 'polypeptide(L)' 'MSNANGMPTPMVSSSKLSKVGSDVVSDPTLFRSVVGALQYATLTRPKISFSVNKVCQFLSNPLEDHWKAVKRILRS' A
#
# COMPACT_ATOMS: atom_id res chain seq x y z
N MET A 1 -30.24 9.14 5.96
CA MET A 1 -28.77 9.12 6.09
C MET A 1 -28.17 9.03 4.69
N SER A 2 -27.93 10.14 4.00
CA SER A 2 -27.42 10.07 2.62
C SER A 2 -26.62 11.33 2.26
N ASN A 3 -25.33 11.34 2.62
CA ASN A 3 -24.37 12.25 1.99
C ASN A 3 -23.04 11.52 1.82
N ALA A 4 -22.97 10.62 0.84
CA ALA A 4 -21.74 9.95 0.47
C ALA A 4 -20.97 10.87 -0.49
N ASN A 5 -20.20 11.80 0.07
CA ASN A 5 -19.27 12.61 -0.70
C ASN A 5 -18.14 11.72 -1.23
N GLY A 6 -18.05 11.59 -2.56
CA GLY A 6 -16.98 10.87 -3.23
C GLY A 6 -15.63 11.51 -2.90
N MET A 7 -14.84 10.84 -2.07
CA MET A 7 -13.48 11.26 -1.76
C MET A 7 -12.62 11.19 -3.04
N PRO A 8 -11.99 12.29 -3.48
CA PRO A 8 -11.06 12.26 -4.60
C PRO A 8 -9.84 11.42 -4.17
N THR A 9 -9.78 10.19 -4.64
CA THR A 9 -8.65 9.29 -4.41
C THR A 9 -7.44 9.83 -5.16
N PRO A 10 -6.33 10.18 -4.48
CA PRO A 10 -5.16 10.77 -5.11
C PRO A 10 -4.27 9.70 -5.76
N MET A 11 -4.86 8.66 -6.35
CA MET A 11 -4.08 7.60 -6.98
C MET A 11 -4.30 7.62 -8.48
N VAL A 12 -3.33 8.26 -9.16
CA VAL A 12 -3.06 8.07 -10.58
C VAL A 12 -3.10 6.57 -10.88
N SER A 13 -4.01 6.16 -11.76
CA SER A 13 -4.30 4.77 -12.15
C SER A 13 -3.19 4.11 -12.99
N SER A 14 -1.92 4.45 -12.75
CA SER A 14 -0.80 3.94 -13.52
C SER A 14 0.42 3.70 -12.63
N SER A 15 0.35 2.67 -11.81
CA SER A 15 1.54 1.92 -11.43
C SER A 15 1.10 0.47 -11.52
N LYS A 16 1.38 -0.14 -12.68
CA LYS A 16 1.18 -1.57 -12.92
C LYS A 16 2.01 -2.31 -11.87
N LEU A 17 1.38 -2.65 -10.74
CA LEU A 17 1.89 -3.61 -9.76
C LEU A 17 1.83 -4.97 -10.44
N SER A 18 2.85 -5.27 -11.25
CA SER A 18 2.97 -6.54 -11.97
C SER A 18 3.33 -7.65 -10.98
N LYS A 19 2.60 -8.76 -11.07
CA LYS A 19 2.78 -9.96 -10.24
C LYS A 19 4.01 -10.79 -10.64
N VAL A 20 4.70 -10.39 -11.70
CA VAL A 20 5.81 -11.08 -12.37
C VAL A 20 6.82 -10.02 -12.84
N GLY A 21 8.08 -10.12 -12.40
CA GLY A 21 9.20 -9.34 -12.95
C GLY A 21 10.00 -8.44 -11.98
N SER A 22 9.97 -8.67 -10.67
CA SER A 22 10.83 -7.96 -9.71
C SER A 22 11.43 -8.93 -8.71
N ASP A 23 12.59 -8.60 -8.16
CA ASP A 23 13.20 -9.41 -7.10
C ASP A 23 12.28 -9.48 -5.87
N VAL A 24 12.30 -10.64 -5.21
CA VAL A 24 11.56 -10.86 -3.96
C VAL A 24 12.16 -9.93 -2.90
N VAL A 25 11.31 -9.36 -2.06
CA VAL A 25 11.80 -8.53 -0.94
C VAL A 25 12.74 -9.36 -0.08
N SER A 26 13.97 -8.86 0.09
CA SER A 26 15.04 -9.54 0.83
C SER A 26 14.71 -9.79 2.30
N ASP A 27 13.80 -9.00 2.90
CA ASP A 27 13.33 -9.19 4.27
C ASP A 27 11.78 -9.09 4.36
N PRO A 28 11.07 -10.23 4.25
CA PRO A 28 9.61 -10.27 4.32
C PRO A 28 9.06 -9.92 5.72
N THR A 29 9.87 -10.06 6.77
CA THR A 29 9.49 -9.73 8.14
C THR A 29 9.40 -8.22 8.32
N LEU A 30 10.40 -7.49 7.81
CA LEU A 30 10.40 -6.04 7.81
C LEU A 30 9.25 -5.48 6.97
N PHE A 31 8.98 -6.09 5.81
CA PHE A 31 7.82 -5.72 5.00
C PHE A 31 6.50 -5.85 5.77
N ARG A 32 6.27 -6.99 6.43
CA ARG A 32 5.08 -7.25 7.25
C ARG A 32 4.95 -6.26 8.41
N SER A 33 6.05 -5.95 9.10
CA SER A 33 6.06 -5.00 10.21
C SER A 33 5.65 -3.59 9.75
N VAL A 34 6.21 -3.13 8.64
CA VAL A 34 5.87 -1.81 8.07
C VAL A 34 4.45 -1.75 7.56
N VAL A 35 3.97 -2.82 6.89
CA VAL A 35 2.57 -2.90 6.46
C VAL A 35 1.62 -2.89 7.67
N GLY A 36 1.97 -3.56 8.77
CA GLY A 36 1.22 -3.49 10.03
C GLY A 36 1.16 -2.08 10.63
N ALA A 37 2.29 -1.37 10.64
CA ALA A 37 2.34 0.02 11.09
C ALA A 37 1.52 0.96 10.18
N LEU A 38 1.58 0.73 8.86
CA LEU A 38 0.76 1.45 7.89
C LEU A 38 -0.73 1.16 8.07
N GLN A 39 -1.11 -0.07 8.42
CA GLN A 39 -2.48 -0.43 8.75
C GLN A 39 -2.99 0.41 9.92
N TYR A 40 -2.17 0.60 10.96
CA TYR A 40 -2.49 1.48 12.08
C TYR A 40 -2.62 2.95 11.64
N ALA A 41 -1.73 3.43 10.77
CA ALA A 41 -1.80 4.78 10.23
C ALA A 41 -3.08 5.05 9.41
N THR A 42 -3.72 4.01 8.84
CA THR A 42 -5.00 4.18 8.13
C THR A 42 -6.14 4.64 9.04
N LEU A 43 -6.06 4.33 10.35
CA LEU A 43 -7.08 4.72 11.34
C LEU A 43 -7.12 6.24 11.55
N THR A 44 -5.96 6.89 11.51
CA THR A 44 -5.84 8.35 11.68
C THR A 44 -5.78 9.08 10.35
N ARG A 45 -5.43 8.40 9.25
CA ARG A 45 -5.30 8.96 7.91
C ARG A 45 -5.99 8.08 6.86
N PRO A 46 -7.32 8.23 6.67
CA PRO A 46 -8.05 7.45 5.67
C PRO A 46 -7.58 7.71 4.23
N LYS A 47 -6.87 8.81 3.98
CA LYS A 47 -6.31 9.18 2.67
C LYS A 47 -5.30 8.16 2.13
N ILE A 48 -4.58 7.43 2.99
CA ILE A 48 -3.63 6.38 2.60
C ILE A 48 -4.22 4.97 2.66
N SER A 49 -5.45 4.82 3.17
CA SER A 49 -6.09 3.52 3.42
C SER A 49 -6.19 2.66 2.16
N PHE A 50 -6.52 3.26 1.01
CA PHE A 50 -6.59 2.55 -0.26
C PHE A 50 -5.24 1.95 -0.69
N SER A 51 -4.18 2.74 -0.60
CA SER A 51 -2.83 2.31 -0.98
C SER A 51 -2.29 1.22 -0.05
N VAL A 52 -2.55 1.36 1.27
CA VAL A 52 -2.18 0.33 2.26
C VAL A 52 -2.95 -0.96 2.00
N ASN A 53 -4.26 -0.90 1.77
CA ASN A 53 -5.08 -2.08 1.49
C ASN A 53 -4.62 -2.79 0.21
N LYS A 54 -4.20 -2.05 -0.83
CA LYS A 54 -3.61 -2.62 -2.05
C LYS A 54 -2.31 -3.37 -1.76
N VAL A 55 -1.41 -2.81 -0.95
CA VAL A 55 -0.16 -3.48 -0.56
C VAL A 55 -0.43 -4.73 0.29
N CYS A 56 -1.44 -4.72 1.17
CA CYS A 56 -1.81 -5.87 1.99
C CYS A 56 -2.19 -7.11 1.17
N GLN A 57 -2.72 -6.94 -0.05
CA GLN A 57 -3.02 -8.06 -0.94
C GLN A 57 -1.77 -8.82 -1.40
N PHE A 58 -0.59 -8.19 -1.29
CA PHE A 58 0.69 -8.76 -1.69
C PHE A 58 1.57 -9.20 -0.52
N LEU A 59 1.01 -9.24 0.71
CA LEU A 59 1.71 -9.76 1.90
C LEU A 59 2.14 -11.22 1.76
N SER A 60 1.45 -12.01 0.94
CA SER A 60 1.75 -13.42 0.70
C SER A 60 3.00 -13.62 -0.17
N ASN A 61 3.36 -12.63 -1.00
CA ASN A 61 4.55 -12.69 -1.85
C ASN A 61 5.07 -11.25 -2.09
N PRO A 62 5.80 -10.68 -1.12
CA PRO A 62 6.28 -9.31 -1.23
C PRO A 62 7.37 -9.19 -2.30
N LEU A 63 7.13 -8.32 -3.27
CA LEU A 63 8.03 -7.99 -4.37
C LEU A 63 8.62 -6.59 -4.14
N GLU A 64 9.81 -6.34 -4.68
CA GLU A 64 10.45 -5.02 -4.58
C GLU A 64 9.57 -3.87 -5.10
N ASP A 65 8.72 -4.12 -6.09
CA ASP A 65 7.78 -3.14 -6.62
C ASP A 65 6.73 -2.72 -5.56
N HIS A 66 6.25 -3.69 -4.77
CA HIS A 66 5.37 -3.43 -3.63
C HIS A 66 6.10 -2.63 -2.54
N TRP A 67 7.39 -2.92 -2.33
CA TRP A 67 8.20 -2.15 -1.38
C TRP A 67 8.41 -0.70 -1.82
N LYS A 68 8.56 -0.44 -3.12
CA LYS A 68 8.57 0.94 -3.67
C LYS A 68 7.25 1.66 -3.40
N ALA A 69 6.12 0.98 -3.55
CA ALA A 69 4.81 1.54 -3.23
C ALA A 69 4.69 1.90 -1.74
N VAL A 70 5.11 1.00 -0.84
CA VAL A 70 5.18 1.26 0.62
C VAL A 70 6.02 2.49 0.94
N LYS A 71 7.23 2.59 0.38
CA LYS A 71 8.12 3.75 0.56
C LYS A 71 7.49 5.06 0.05
N ARG A 72 6.67 5.00 -1.01
CA ARG A 72 5.94 6.17 -1.52
C ARG A 72 4.82 6.62 -0.59
N ILE A 73 4.10 5.68 0.04
CA ILE A 73 3.07 5.97 1.05
C ILE A 73 3.70 6.61 2.29
N LEU A 74 4.87 6.13 2.72
CA LEU A 74 5.58 6.71 3.87
C LEU A 74 6.09 8.14 3.61
N ARG A 75 6.26 8.52 2.35
CA ARG A 75 6.79 9.84 1.96
C ARG A 75 5.69 10.88 1.68
N SER A 76 4.41 10.52 1.82
CA SER A 76 3.25 11.40 1.55
C SER A 76 2.71 12.10 2.79
#